data_AF-S9XDX5-F1
#
_entry.id   AF-S9XDX5-F1
#
_cell.length_a   1.000
_cell.length_b   1.000
_cell.length_c   1.000
_cell.angle_alpha   90.00
_cell.angle_beta   90.00
_cell.angle_gamma   90.00
#
_symmetry.space_group_name_H-M   'P 1'
#
loop_
_entity.id
_entity.type
_entity.pdbx_description
1 polymer ?
#
loop_
_entity_poly.entity_id
_entity_poly.type
_entity_poly.pdbx_seq_one_letter_code
_entity_poly.pdbx_strand_id
1 'polypeptide(L)'
;MLAPTAAVNDIPPKENGDDVMIDTSGNMTEVAETRGDSTMDIEGAPKFAPIQPKMEKKRGLKPQTRKVPIPPHRMTPLRNVWPKLYPPLVEHLFLQVRMNVKARAVELRESKATTDPGALQKGMDFVQAFALGFDVDDAIALLRLDDLYIDTFEIKDVKTLQGDHLSRAIGRIAGQAGKTKFAIENASRTRIVLADSKIHILGGFSNLRIAKDAIVSLILGSPPGKVYANLRSAAARAKERF
;
A
#
# COMPACT_ATOMS: atom_id res chain seq x y z
N MET A 1 -63.48 50.68 24.27
CA MET A 1 -64.17 49.73 23.38
C MET A 1 -63.59 48.34 23.60
N LEU A 2 -64.49 47.38 23.83
CA LEU A 2 -64.39 45.91 23.84
C LEU A 2 -63.01 45.21 23.74
N ALA A 3 -62.64 44.54 24.84
CA ALA A 3 -62.23 43.13 25.05
C ALA A 3 -61.93 42.16 23.85
N PRO A 4 -61.39 40.93 24.07
CA PRO A 4 -60.10 40.54 24.69
C PRO A 4 -59.45 39.26 24.03
N THR A 5 -58.49 38.62 24.73
CA THR A 5 -58.13 37.15 24.74
C THR A 5 -57.33 36.55 23.56
N ALA A 6 -56.38 35.58 23.68
CA ALA A 6 -55.96 34.60 24.71
C ALA A 6 -54.48 34.16 24.46
N ALA A 7 -53.65 33.92 25.49
CA ALA A 7 -53.19 32.62 26.06
C ALA A 7 -52.38 31.71 25.08
N VAL A 8 -51.05 31.53 25.23
CA VAL A 8 -50.32 30.62 26.17
C VAL A 8 -50.47 29.12 25.79
N ASN A 9 -49.40 28.48 25.28
CA ASN A 9 -48.72 27.32 25.93
C ASN A 9 -47.78 26.52 25.01
N ASP A 10 -46.61 26.24 25.59
CA ASP A 10 -45.81 25.01 25.62
C ASP A 10 -45.96 23.93 24.53
N ILE A 11 -44.80 23.62 23.97
CA ILE A 11 -44.51 22.52 23.05
C ILE A 11 -44.20 21.26 23.89
N PRO A 12 -44.87 20.11 23.68
CA PRO A 12 -44.41 18.81 24.15
C PRO A 12 -43.52 18.13 23.10
N PRO A 13 -42.56 17.26 23.47
CA PRO A 13 -41.91 16.37 22.51
C PRO A 13 -42.70 15.06 22.42
N LYS A 14 -42.93 14.58 21.18
CA LYS A 14 -43.36 13.21 20.90
C LYS A 14 -42.34 12.56 19.95
N GLU A 15 -41.82 11.42 20.39
CA GLU A 15 -41.14 10.42 19.56
C GLU A 15 -42.05 9.93 18.43
N ASN A 16 -41.49 9.76 17.22
CA ASN A 16 -41.42 8.49 16.48
C ASN A 16 -41.13 8.71 14.98
N GLY A 17 -40.14 7.97 14.48
CA GLY A 17 -40.15 7.32 13.16
C GLY A 17 -40.07 8.21 11.92
N ASP A 18 -38.86 8.54 11.49
CA ASP A 18 -38.63 9.08 10.14
C ASP A 18 -38.59 7.94 9.12
N ASP A 19 -39.71 7.81 8.41
CA ASP A 19 -39.90 7.11 7.15
C ASP A 19 -39.34 7.99 6.01
N VAL A 20 -38.34 7.51 5.28
CA VAL A 20 -37.76 8.24 4.14
C VAL A 20 -38.39 7.72 2.84
N MET A 21 -39.39 8.47 2.34
CA MET A 21 -39.89 8.34 0.97
C MET A 21 -38.86 8.85 -0.03
N ILE A 22 -38.41 7.99 -0.95
CA ILE A 22 -37.69 8.37 -2.17
C ILE A 22 -38.63 8.16 -3.35
N ASP A 23 -39.07 9.27 -3.94
CA ASP A 23 -39.83 9.30 -5.19
C ASP A 23 -38.84 9.40 -6.36
N THR A 24 -38.80 8.39 -7.24
CA THR A 24 -37.96 8.42 -8.45
C THR A 24 -38.78 8.01 -9.67
N SER A 25 -39.37 8.99 -10.33
CA SER A 25 -39.91 8.84 -11.68
C SER A 25 -38.82 9.20 -12.70
N GLY A 26 -38.46 8.21 -13.54
CA GLY A 26 -37.78 8.42 -14.83
C GLY A 26 -36.31 8.00 -14.87
N ASN A 27 -36.02 6.73 -15.17
CA ASN A 27 -35.58 6.29 -16.50
C ASN A 27 -35.26 4.77 -16.46
N MET A 28 -36.09 3.97 -17.12
CA MET A 28 -35.94 2.51 -17.19
C MET A 28 -34.75 2.16 -18.09
N THR A 29 -33.77 1.44 -17.55
CA THR A 29 -32.78 0.69 -18.34
C THR A 29 -32.86 -0.76 -17.90
N GLU A 30 -33.17 -1.64 -18.85
CA GLU A 30 -33.50 -3.05 -18.64
C GLU A 30 -32.40 -3.82 -17.88
N VAL A 31 -32.76 -4.37 -16.72
CA VAL A 31 -32.06 -5.51 -16.11
C VAL A 31 -32.87 -6.76 -16.41
N ALA A 32 -32.36 -7.57 -17.34
CA ALA A 32 -32.86 -8.90 -17.61
C ALA A 32 -32.61 -9.81 -16.41
N GLU A 33 -33.61 -9.95 -15.55
CA GLU A 33 -33.65 -10.98 -14.51
C GLU A 33 -33.73 -12.36 -15.17
N THR A 34 -32.64 -13.11 -15.10
CA THR A 34 -32.67 -14.55 -15.34
C THR A 34 -33.34 -15.19 -14.13
N ARG A 35 -34.63 -15.56 -14.26
CA ARG A 35 -35.39 -16.33 -13.26
C ARG A 35 -34.65 -17.63 -12.92
N GLY A 36 -33.91 -17.62 -11.82
CA GLY A 36 -33.45 -18.82 -11.14
C GLY A 36 -34.51 -19.21 -10.12
N ASP A 37 -35.17 -20.34 -10.37
CA ASP A 37 -36.18 -20.93 -9.50
C ASP A 37 -35.61 -21.21 -8.10
N SER A 38 -35.97 -20.38 -7.12
CA SER A 38 -35.66 -20.59 -5.71
C SER A 38 -36.87 -21.21 -5.03
N THR A 39 -36.91 -22.54 -4.96
CA THR A 39 -37.90 -23.28 -4.18
C THR A 39 -37.44 -23.37 -2.73
N MET A 40 -38.30 -22.92 -1.80
CA MET A 40 -38.11 -23.09 -0.36
C MET A 40 -38.74 -24.41 0.08
N ASP A 41 -38.03 -25.22 0.84
CA ASP A 41 -38.60 -26.36 1.57
C ASP A 41 -39.24 -25.90 2.89
N ILE A 42 -40.12 -26.74 3.43
CA ILE A 42 -41.03 -26.47 4.56
C ILE A 42 -40.30 -26.13 5.89
N GLU A 43 -38.98 -26.30 5.97
CA GLU A 43 -38.14 -25.92 7.13
C GLU A 43 -37.32 -24.62 6.93
N GLY A 44 -37.61 -23.82 5.90
CA GLY A 44 -37.10 -22.44 5.81
C GLY A 44 -35.60 -22.27 5.54
N ALA A 45 -34.87 -23.35 5.26
CA ALA A 45 -33.48 -23.27 4.82
C ALA A 45 -33.38 -23.10 3.28
N PRO A 46 -32.65 -22.09 2.77
CA PRO A 46 -32.50 -21.89 1.33
C PRO A 46 -31.65 -23.01 0.70
N LYS A 47 -32.23 -23.75 -0.26
CA LYS A 47 -31.50 -24.69 -1.11
C LYS A 47 -30.83 -23.96 -2.25
N PHE A 48 -29.50 -23.86 -2.21
CA PHE A 48 -28.71 -23.43 -3.35
C PHE A 48 -28.58 -24.59 -4.34
N ALA A 49 -28.94 -24.35 -5.60
CA ALA A 49 -28.69 -25.33 -6.66
C ALA A 49 -27.17 -25.60 -6.77
N PRO A 50 -26.72 -26.86 -6.90
CA PRO A 50 -25.32 -27.16 -7.12
C PRO A 50 -24.85 -26.43 -8.37
N ILE A 51 -23.75 -25.69 -8.25
CA ILE A 51 -23.13 -25.00 -9.36
C ILE A 51 -22.85 -26.07 -10.43
N GLN A 52 -23.62 -26.07 -11.51
CA GLN A 52 -23.32 -26.94 -12.64
C GLN A 52 -21.88 -26.63 -13.05
N PRO A 53 -21.04 -27.64 -13.34
CA PRO A 53 -19.72 -27.42 -13.89
C PRO A 53 -19.92 -26.98 -15.33
N LYS A 54 -20.38 -25.74 -15.50
CA LYS A 54 -20.17 -24.96 -16.70
C LYS A 54 -18.67 -24.86 -16.76
N MET A 55 -18.10 -25.84 -17.46
CA MET A 55 -16.75 -25.91 -17.98
C MET A 55 -16.10 -24.56 -17.76
N GLU A 56 -15.13 -24.47 -16.85
CA GLU A 56 -14.35 -23.27 -16.59
C GLU A 56 -13.61 -22.86 -17.87
N LYS A 57 -14.35 -22.41 -18.87
CA LYS A 57 -13.87 -21.55 -19.93
C LYS A 57 -13.49 -20.31 -19.18
N LYS A 58 -12.21 -20.25 -18.76
CA LYS A 58 -11.48 -19.09 -18.23
C LYS A 58 -12.29 -17.86 -18.58
N ARG A 59 -13.13 -17.42 -17.65
CA ARG A 59 -14.15 -16.38 -17.85
C ARG A 59 -13.41 -15.22 -18.47
N GLY A 60 -13.56 -15.00 -19.79
CA GLY A 60 -12.58 -14.30 -20.63
C GLY A 60 -11.85 -13.22 -19.85
N LEU A 61 -10.68 -13.59 -19.30
CA LEU A 61 -10.06 -12.79 -18.25
C LEU A 61 -9.59 -11.54 -18.96
N LYS A 62 -10.36 -10.45 -18.82
CA LYS A 62 -9.93 -9.15 -19.34
C LYS A 62 -8.53 -8.94 -18.75
N PRO A 63 -7.50 -8.74 -19.58
CA PRO A 63 -6.12 -8.69 -19.10
C PRO A 63 -6.04 -7.64 -18.00
N GLN A 64 -5.60 -8.04 -16.80
CA GLN A 64 -5.57 -7.13 -15.68
C GLN A 64 -4.56 -6.03 -16.00
N THR A 65 -4.97 -4.80 -15.74
CA THR A 65 -4.13 -3.62 -15.93
C THR A 65 -4.00 -2.93 -14.59
N ARG A 66 -2.76 -2.59 -14.23
CA ARG A 66 -2.43 -1.83 -13.02
C ARG A 66 -1.72 -0.56 -13.44
N LYS A 67 -2.00 0.53 -12.72
CA LYS A 67 -1.35 1.82 -12.93
C LYS A 67 -0.64 2.20 -11.63
N VAL A 68 0.63 2.55 -11.73
CA VAL A 68 1.44 3.04 -10.60
C VAL A 68 1.69 4.53 -10.82
N PRO A 69 1.19 5.42 -9.94
CA PRO A 69 1.49 6.84 -10.03
C PRO A 69 2.94 7.11 -9.59
N ILE A 70 3.64 7.97 -10.31
CA ILE A 70 5.04 8.30 -10.02
C ILE A 70 5.14 9.76 -9.59
N PRO A 71 5.79 10.04 -8.44
CA PRO A 71 6.01 11.40 -7.99
C PRO A 71 6.75 12.26 -9.03
N PRO A 72 6.40 13.55 -9.18
CA PRO A 72 7.02 14.42 -10.19
C PRO A 72 8.55 14.49 -10.11
N HIS A 73 9.10 14.51 -8.89
CA HIS A 73 10.55 14.55 -8.66
C HIS A 73 11.29 13.26 -9.10
N ARG A 74 10.56 12.16 -9.37
CA ARG A 74 11.12 10.89 -9.88
C ARG A 74 10.92 10.68 -11.38
N MET A 75 10.22 11.57 -12.08
CA MET A 75 9.97 11.41 -13.52
C MET A 75 11.23 11.52 -14.39
N THR A 76 12.13 12.44 -14.04
CA THR A 76 13.43 12.60 -14.72
C THR A 76 14.33 11.37 -14.55
N PRO A 77 14.60 10.87 -13.32
CA PRO A 77 15.40 9.66 -13.16
C PRO A 77 14.71 8.43 -13.76
N LEU A 78 13.38 8.34 -13.73
CA LEU A 78 12.66 7.25 -14.39
C LEU A 78 12.99 7.18 -15.88
N ARG A 79 12.98 8.31 -16.59
CA ARG A 79 13.28 8.36 -18.02
C ARG A 79 14.72 7.91 -18.31
N ASN A 80 15.68 8.33 -17.50
CA ASN A 80 17.09 8.01 -17.68
C ASN A 80 17.38 6.53 -17.42
N VAL A 81 16.72 5.95 -16.41
CA VAL A 81 16.94 4.56 -16.00
C VAL A 81 15.93 3.60 -16.65
N TRP A 82 14.97 4.11 -17.43
CA TRP A 82 13.97 3.31 -18.16
C TRP A 82 14.57 2.13 -18.93
N PRO A 83 15.70 2.27 -19.66
CA PRO A 83 16.30 1.16 -20.39
C PRO A 83 16.76 0.00 -19.51
N LYS A 84 17.05 0.25 -18.22
CA LYS A 84 17.39 -0.78 -17.24
C LYS A 84 16.16 -1.34 -16.53
N LEU A 85 15.08 -0.57 -16.46
CA LEU A 85 13.87 -0.91 -15.70
C LEU A 85 12.94 -1.85 -16.47
N TYR A 86 12.73 -1.64 -17.77
CA TYR A 86 11.77 -2.43 -18.55
C TYR A 86 12.25 -3.86 -18.89
N PRO A 87 13.55 -4.16 -19.16
CA PRO A 87 13.97 -5.52 -19.48
C PRO A 87 13.60 -6.56 -18.43
N PRO A 88 13.88 -6.38 -17.11
CA PRO A 88 13.49 -7.38 -16.12
C PRO A 88 11.97 -7.55 -16.00
N LEU A 89 11.17 -6.50 -16.29
CA LEU A 89 9.70 -6.60 -16.30
C LEU A 89 9.15 -7.38 -17.49
N VAL A 90 9.76 -7.24 -18.66
CA VAL A 90 9.30 -7.90 -19.89
C VAL A 90 9.88 -9.32 -19.99
N GLU A 91 11.15 -9.52 -19.64
CA GLU A 91 11.84 -10.80 -19.81
C GLU A 91 11.51 -11.80 -18.71
N HIS A 92 11.46 -11.37 -17.43
CA HIS A 92 11.23 -12.31 -16.33
C HIS A 92 9.73 -12.51 -16.04
N LEU A 93 8.91 -11.46 -16.17
CA LEU A 93 7.49 -11.49 -15.80
C LEU A 93 6.54 -11.52 -17.02
N PHE A 94 7.08 -11.33 -18.24
CA PHE A 94 6.29 -11.26 -19.49
C PHE A 94 5.15 -10.24 -19.44
N LEU A 95 5.36 -9.11 -18.75
CA LEU A 95 4.37 -8.04 -18.64
C LEU A 95 4.56 -7.01 -19.76
N GLN A 96 3.45 -6.47 -20.25
CA GLN A 96 3.46 -5.31 -21.13
C GLN A 96 3.52 -4.05 -20.29
N VAL A 97 4.55 -3.22 -20.51
CA VAL A 97 4.78 -2.02 -19.72
C VAL A 97 4.73 -0.78 -20.61
N ARG A 98 3.99 0.24 -20.18
CA ARG A 98 3.90 1.54 -20.86
C ARG A 98 4.12 2.68 -19.87
N MET A 99 5.00 3.61 -20.23
CA MET A 99 5.17 4.86 -19.50
C MET A 99 4.24 5.94 -20.07
N ASN A 100 3.30 6.44 -19.26
CA ASN A 100 2.43 7.55 -19.63
C ASN A 100 2.94 8.85 -18.98
N VAL A 101 3.64 9.66 -19.77
CA VAL A 101 4.26 10.91 -19.29
C VAL A 101 3.21 11.97 -18.91
N LYS A 102 2.06 12.01 -19.60
CA LYS A 102 0.99 12.98 -19.32
C LYS A 102 0.28 12.67 -18.00
N ALA A 103 -0.06 11.41 -17.78
CA ALA A 103 -0.69 10.96 -16.54
C ALA A 103 0.31 10.77 -15.38
N ARG A 104 1.62 10.88 -15.63
CA ARG A 104 2.71 10.61 -14.66
C ARG A 104 2.53 9.23 -14.00
N ALA A 105 2.21 8.24 -14.80
CA ALA A 105 1.96 6.89 -14.34
C ALA A 105 2.61 5.86 -15.26
N VAL A 106 3.01 4.74 -14.68
CA VAL A 106 3.42 3.55 -15.43
C VAL A 106 2.26 2.56 -15.43
N GLU A 107 1.85 2.16 -16.61
CA GLU A 107 0.78 1.20 -16.86
C GLU A 107 1.43 -0.17 -17.10
N LEU A 108 1.04 -1.15 -16.28
CA LEU A 108 1.43 -2.55 -16.43
C LEU A 108 0.20 -3.34 -16.84
N ARG A 109 0.36 -4.21 -17.84
CA ARG A 109 -0.70 -5.06 -18.38
C ARG A 109 -0.22 -6.49 -18.51
N GLU A 110 -1.06 -7.42 -18.10
CA GLU A 110 -0.81 -8.86 -18.31
C GLU A 110 -0.84 -9.21 -19.79
N SER A 111 0.12 -10.05 -20.21
CA SER A 111 0.14 -10.63 -21.55
C SER A 111 -0.35 -12.08 -21.51
N LYS A 112 -0.56 -12.68 -22.69
CA LYS A 112 -0.92 -14.11 -22.78
C LYS A 112 0.23 -15.04 -22.37
N ALA A 113 1.47 -14.53 -22.31
CA ALA A 113 2.66 -15.27 -21.92
C ALA A 113 2.93 -15.21 -20.40
N THR A 114 2.22 -14.35 -19.67
CA THR A 114 2.32 -14.27 -18.21
C THR A 114 1.78 -15.58 -17.61
N THR A 115 2.66 -16.34 -16.98
CA THR A 115 2.36 -17.68 -16.46
C THR A 115 1.91 -17.62 -14.99
N ASP A 116 2.47 -16.69 -14.20
CA ASP A 116 2.19 -16.54 -12.78
C ASP A 116 1.15 -15.43 -12.51
N PRO A 117 0.04 -15.71 -11.80
CA PRO A 117 -0.93 -14.69 -11.38
C PRO A 117 -0.33 -13.65 -10.42
N GLY A 118 0.76 -13.95 -9.72
CA GLY A 118 1.47 -13.01 -8.83
C GLY A 118 2.39 -12.03 -9.57
N ALA A 119 2.68 -12.27 -10.84
CA ALA A 119 3.66 -11.49 -11.60
C ALA A 119 3.29 -10.01 -11.70
N LEU A 120 2.01 -9.70 -11.87
CA LEU A 120 1.52 -8.33 -11.98
C LEU A 120 1.75 -7.55 -10.67
N GLN A 121 1.55 -8.21 -9.52
CA GLN A 121 1.77 -7.63 -8.20
C GLN A 121 3.27 -7.37 -7.98
N LYS A 122 4.14 -8.35 -8.27
CA LYS A 122 5.60 -8.18 -8.19
C LYS A 122 6.11 -7.04 -9.09
N GLY A 123 5.60 -6.95 -10.31
CA GLY A 123 5.91 -5.85 -11.23
C GLY A 123 5.43 -4.49 -10.71
N MET A 124 4.26 -4.45 -10.06
CA MET A 124 3.76 -3.24 -9.41
C MET A 124 4.65 -2.83 -8.23
N ASP A 125 5.02 -3.77 -7.37
CA ASP A 125 5.86 -3.52 -6.19
C ASP A 125 7.27 -3.08 -6.60
N PHE A 126 7.81 -3.62 -7.69
CA PHE A 126 9.07 -3.19 -8.30
C PHE A 126 9.03 -1.72 -8.76
N VAL A 127 7.99 -1.33 -9.51
CA VAL A 127 7.83 0.07 -9.97
C VAL A 127 7.55 0.99 -8.78
N GLN A 128 6.78 0.53 -7.80
CA GLN A 128 6.48 1.26 -6.57
C GLN A 128 7.77 1.50 -5.76
N ALA A 129 8.64 0.49 -5.62
CA ALA A 129 9.94 0.63 -4.94
C ALA A 129 10.78 1.74 -5.58
N PHE A 130 10.85 1.75 -6.92
CA PHE A 130 11.55 2.81 -7.64
C PHE A 130 10.89 4.19 -7.43
N ALA A 131 9.57 4.26 -7.38
CA ALA A 131 8.83 5.49 -7.11
C ALA A 131 9.10 6.04 -5.70
N LEU A 132 9.28 5.15 -4.71
CA LEU A 132 9.64 5.51 -3.32
C LEU A 132 11.10 5.98 -3.16
N GLY A 133 11.95 5.77 -4.17
CA GLY A 133 13.31 6.30 -4.19
C GLY A 133 14.41 5.25 -4.06
N PHE A 134 14.08 3.96 -4.05
CA PHE A 134 15.10 2.90 -4.12
C PHE A 134 15.83 2.93 -5.46
N ASP A 135 17.06 2.40 -5.45
CA ASP A 135 17.82 2.19 -6.67
C ASP A 135 17.27 1.00 -7.45
N VAL A 136 17.57 0.94 -8.76
CA VAL A 136 17.08 -0.13 -9.63
C VAL A 136 17.71 -1.47 -9.28
N ASP A 137 18.98 -1.47 -8.89
CA ASP A 137 19.66 -2.71 -8.50
C ASP A 137 19.05 -3.32 -7.23
N ASP A 138 18.68 -2.48 -6.26
CA ASP A 138 17.97 -2.92 -5.04
C ASP A 138 16.52 -3.34 -5.37
N ALA A 139 15.85 -2.66 -6.29
CA ALA A 139 14.50 -3.03 -6.73
C ALA A 139 14.52 -4.40 -7.47
N ILE A 140 15.57 -4.71 -8.25
CA ILE A 140 15.69 -6.02 -8.93
C ILE A 140 15.72 -7.16 -7.91
N ALA A 141 16.21 -6.93 -6.68
CA ALA A 141 16.18 -7.93 -5.62
C ALA A 141 14.74 -8.39 -5.27
N LEU A 142 13.75 -7.48 -5.34
CA LEU A 142 12.33 -7.80 -5.13
C LEU A 142 11.74 -8.73 -6.20
N LEU A 143 12.31 -8.71 -7.41
CA LEU A 143 11.89 -9.61 -8.49
C LEU A 143 12.47 -11.01 -8.33
N ARG A 144 13.59 -11.15 -7.62
CA ARG A 144 14.32 -12.40 -7.46
C ARG A 144 13.90 -13.15 -6.19
N LEU A 145 13.67 -12.42 -5.09
CA LEU A 145 13.33 -12.98 -3.79
C LEU A 145 11.95 -12.51 -3.34
N ASP A 146 11.07 -13.47 -3.05
CA ASP A 146 9.68 -13.21 -2.66
C ASP A 146 9.51 -12.88 -1.15
N ASP A 147 10.59 -12.97 -0.36
CA ASP A 147 10.59 -12.72 1.08
C ASP A 147 11.00 -11.29 1.47
N LEU A 148 11.30 -10.45 0.48
CA LEU A 148 11.59 -9.03 0.69
C LEU A 148 10.31 -8.21 0.72
N TYR A 149 10.20 -7.35 1.72
CA TYR A 149 9.09 -6.44 1.92
C TYR A 149 9.58 -5.00 1.95
N ILE A 150 8.70 -4.08 1.56
CA ILE A 150 8.90 -2.64 1.72
C ILE A 150 7.97 -2.16 2.84
N ASP A 151 8.53 -1.57 3.88
CA ASP A 151 7.77 -0.84 4.90
C ASP A 151 7.97 0.65 4.71
N THR A 152 6.88 1.39 4.84
CA THR A 152 6.88 2.84 4.82
C THR A 152 6.41 3.33 6.17
N PHE A 153 7.27 4.10 6.81
CA PHE A 153 7.05 4.60 8.16
C PHE A 153 7.21 6.12 8.17
N GLU A 154 6.30 6.84 8.84
CA GLU A 154 6.44 8.29 9.04
C GLU A 154 6.96 8.59 10.45
N ILE A 155 7.92 9.51 10.56
CA ILE A 155 8.56 9.87 11.85
C ILE A 155 7.52 10.34 12.89
N LYS A 156 6.42 10.94 12.41
CA LYS A 156 5.32 11.46 13.25
C LYS A 156 4.55 10.37 13.98
N ASP A 157 4.57 9.13 13.49
CA ASP A 157 3.82 8.02 14.08
C ASP A 157 4.40 7.57 15.44
N VAL A 158 5.70 7.81 15.68
CA VAL A 158 6.36 7.49 16.96
C VAL A 158 6.25 8.63 17.95
N LYS A 159 6.45 9.86 17.48
CA LYS A 159 6.42 11.05 18.32
C LYS A 159 5.96 12.24 17.49
N THR A 160 5.07 13.03 18.05
CA THR A 160 4.62 14.30 17.49
C THR A 160 5.76 15.32 17.56
N LEU A 161 6.64 15.29 16.55
CA LEU A 161 7.80 16.16 16.44
C LEU A 161 7.45 17.34 15.54
N GLN A 162 7.81 18.56 15.98
CA GLN A 162 7.58 19.80 15.25
C GLN A 162 8.91 20.50 14.99
N GLY A 163 9.04 21.10 13.80
CA GLY A 163 10.15 21.97 13.41
C GLY A 163 11.54 21.40 13.73
N ASP A 164 12.24 22.06 14.66
CA ASP A 164 13.63 21.73 15.06
C ASP A 164 13.79 20.30 15.58
N HIS A 165 12.75 19.74 16.20
CA HIS A 165 12.85 18.36 16.68
C HIS A 165 12.77 17.33 15.54
N LEU A 166 12.08 17.65 14.44
CA LEU A 166 12.01 16.79 13.26
C LEU A 166 13.34 16.80 12.50
N SER A 167 13.89 17.98 12.22
CA SER A 167 15.19 18.14 11.56
C SER A 167 16.31 17.48 12.38
N ARG A 168 16.27 17.62 13.71
CA ARG A 168 17.22 16.94 14.61
C ARG A 168 17.07 15.43 14.58
N ALA A 169 15.84 14.90 14.59
CA ALA A 169 15.61 13.45 14.50
C ALA A 169 16.13 12.89 13.17
N ILE A 170 15.85 13.55 12.05
CA ILE A 170 16.36 13.21 10.72
C ILE A 170 17.90 13.24 10.71
N GLY A 171 18.50 14.29 11.28
CA GLY A 171 19.96 14.42 11.39
C GLY A 171 20.62 13.29 12.17
N ARG A 172 19.94 12.74 13.19
CA ARG A 172 20.44 11.57 13.96
C ARG A 172 20.33 10.26 13.18
N ILE A 173 19.27 10.07 12.41
CA ILE A 173 19.06 8.88 11.59
C ILE A 173 20.06 8.84 10.43
N ALA A 174 20.21 9.96 9.72
CA ALA A 174 21.20 10.07 8.64
C ALA A 174 22.62 10.00 9.19
N GLY A 175 22.91 10.75 10.25
CA GLY A 175 24.28 10.97 10.73
C GLY A 175 25.12 11.78 9.74
N GLN A 176 26.37 12.03 10.10
CA GLN A 176 27.30 12.76 9.22
C GLN A 176 27.50 11.97 7.91
N ALA A 177 27.16 12.58 6.77
CA ALA A 177 27.27 11.97 5.44
C ALA A 177 26.58 10.60 5.29
N GLY A 178 25.50 10.34 6.05
CA GLY A 178 24.80 9.07 5.98
C GLY A 178 25.44 7.93 6.79
N LYS A 179 26.54 8.16 7.53
CA LYS A 179 27.27 7.11 8.26
C LYS A 179 26.37 6.27 9.17
N THR A 180 25.45 6.89 9.90
CA THR A 180 24.53 6.16 10.80
C THR A 180 23.56 5.31 10.01
N LYS A 181 22.96 5.87 8.94
CA LYS A 181 22.09 5.14 8.03
C LYS A 181 22.80 3.91 7.44
N PHE A 182 23.99 4.09 6.87
CA PHE A 182 24.77 2.99 6.28
C PHE A 182 25.18 1.93 7.31
N ALA A 183 25.49 2.33 8.55
CA ALA A 183 25.77 1.40 9.63
C ALA A 183 24.54 0.53 9.96
N ILE A 184 23.34 1.12 9.98
CA ILE A 184 22.08 0.41 10.21
C ILE A 184 21.78 -0.55 9.04
N GLU A 185 21.91 -0.07 7.81
CA GLU A 185 21.72 -0.88 6.60
C GLU A 185 22.63 -2.11 6.59
N ASN A 186 23.93 -1.93 6.85
CA ASN A 186 24.89 -3.03 6.82
C ASN A 186 24.68 -4.06 7.94
N ALA A 187 24.35 -3.63 9.15
CA ALA A 187 24.14 -4.57 10.25
C ALA A 187 22.82 -5.33 10.11
N SER A 188 21.75 -4.66 9.68
CA SER A 188 20.42 -5.29 9.53
C SER A 188 20.21 -5.95 8.17
N ARG A 189 21.12 -5.76 7.20
CA ARG A 189 20.97 -6.20 5.80
C ARG A 189 19.68 -5.70 5.17
N THR A 190 19.39 -4.42 5.39
CA THR A 190 18.25 -3.72 4.81
C THR A 190 18.74 -2.58 3.93
N ARG A 191 17.87 -2.10 3.03
CA ARG A 191 18.07 -0.87 2.28
C ARG A 191 17.11 0.17 2.80
N ILE A 192 17.61 1.36 3.11
CA ILE A 192 16.82 2.43 3.70
C ILE A 192 16.86 3.62 2.76
N VAL A 193 15.71 4.25 2.52
CA VAL A 193 15.61 5.54 1.85
C VAL A 193 14.94 6.50 2.81
N LEU A 194 15.59 7.64 3.04
CA LEU A 194 15.08 8.69 3.91
C LEU A 194 14.57 9.85 3.04
N ALA A 195 13.29 10.15 3.15
CA ALA A 195 12.58 11.19 2.41
C ALA A 195 11.88 12.13 3.40
N ASP A 196 12.65 13.07 3.96
CA ASP A 196 12.22 14.04 4.97
C ASP A 196 11.46 13.39 6.14
N SER A 197 10.13 13.42 6.12
CA SER A 197 9.25 12.84 7.15
C SER A 197 9.08 11.32 7.02
N LYS A 198 9.21 10.79 5.79
CA LYS A 198 8.94 9.39 5.48
C LYS A 198 10.24 8.62 5.32
N ILE A 199 10.25 7.41 5.87
CA ILE A 199 11.37 6.48 5.80
C ILE A 199 10.84 5.21 5.16
N HIS A 200 11.50 4.79 4.10
CA HIS A 200 11.22 3.54 3.41
C HIS A 200 12.32 2.55 3.75
N ILE A 201 11.95 1.34 4.16
CA ILE A 201 12.89 0.28 4.48
C ILE A 201 12.52 -0.94 3.63
N LEU A 202 13.51 -1.50 2.96
CA LEU A 202 13.40 -2.71 2.16
C LEU A 202 14.25 -3.81 2.80
N GLY A 203 13.64 -4.97 3.01
CA GLY A 203 14.33 -6.14 3.53
C GLY A 203 13.38 -7.25 3.96
N GLY A 204 13.95 -8.34 4.48
CA GLY A 204 13.16 -9.43 5.06
C GLY A 204 12.43 -8.98 6.34
N PHE A 205 11.29 -9.61 6.64
CA PHE A 205 10.40 -9.22 7.73
C PHE A 205 11.09 -9.12 9.11
N SER A 206 11.94 -10.09 9.46
CA SER A 206 12.67 -10.06 10.74
C SER A 206 13.70 -8.93 10.81
N ASN A 207 14.39 -8.67 9.69
CA ASN A 207 15.41 -7.62 9.59
C ASN A 207 14.79 -6.22 9.61
N LEU A 208 13.62 -6.09 8.98
CA LEU A 208 12.82 -4.88 8.96
C LEU A 208 12.47 -4.41 10.38
N ARG A 209 12.08 -5.34 11.26
CA ARG A 209 11.80 -5.05 12.66
C ARG A 209 13.04 -4.52 13.40
N ILE A 210 14.19 -5.17 13.22
CA ILE A 210 15.46 -4.74 13.84
C ILE A 210 15.84 -3.32 13.39
N ALA A 211 15.71 -3.03 12.09
CA ALA A 211 15.98 -1.70 11.54
C ALA A 211 14.99 -0.66 12.07
N LYS A 212 13.70 -0.98 12.13
CA LYS A 212 12.64 -0.11 12.66
C LYS A 212 12.89 0.22 14.12
N ASP A 213 13.19 -0.78 14.96
CA ASP A 213 13.47 -0.58 16.39
C ASP A 213 14.70 0.32 16.61
N ALA A 214 15.74 0.19 15.77
CA ALA A 214 16.91 1.05 15.80
C ALA A 214 16.59 2.51 15.42
N ILE A 215 15.82 2.72 14.36
CA ILE A 215 15.38 4.05 13.91
C ILE A 215 14.48 4.71 14.96
N VAL A 216 13.51 3.97 15.51
CA VAL A 216 12.62 4.43 16.58
C VAL A 216 13.43 4.84 17.81
N SER A 217 14.43 4.04 18.20
CA SER A 217 15.30 4.36 19.33
C SER A 217 16.09 5.66 19.13
N LEU A 218 16.55 5.93 17.89
CA LEU A 218 17.22 7.18 17.53
C LEU A 218 16.28 8.38 17.56
N ILE A 219 15.04 8.22 17.10
CA ILE A 219 13.99 9.26 17.16
C ILE A 219 13.66 9.59 18.62
N LEU A 220 13.55 8.58 19.49
CA LEU A 220 13.14 8.75 20.89
C LEU A 220 14.18 9.49 21.76
N GLY A 221 15.46 9.52 21.39
CA GLY A 221 16.47 10.12 22.28
C GLY A 221 17.70 9.27 22.53
N SER A 222 17.70 7.98 22.23
CA SER A 222 18.78 7.07 22.64
C SER A 222 20.15 7.46 22.08
N PRO A 223 21.23 7.47 22.88
CA PRO A 223 22.57 7.73 22.39
C PRO A 223 22.95 6.76 21.25
N PRO A 224 23.55 7.23 20.14
CA PRO A 224 23.89 6.37 18.99
C PRO A 224 24.76 5.17 19.37
N GLY A 225 25.69 5.32 20.33
CA GLY A 225 26.53 4.22 20.81
C GLY A 225 25.73 3.05 21.38
N LYS A 226 24.66 3.33 22.14
CA LYS A 226 23.75 2.28 22.66
C LYS A 226 22.97 1.61 21.55
N VAL A 227 22.53 2.40 20.54
CA VAL A 227 21.80 1.86 19.39
C VAL A 227 22.70 0.91 18.58
N TYR A 228 23.96 1.28 18.34
CA TYR A 228 24.90 0.40 17.63
C TYR A 228 25.20 -0.90 18.39
N ALA A 229 25.32 -0.85 19.71
CA ALA A 229 25.51 -2.05 20.54
C ALA A 229 24.31 -3.00 20.43
N ASN A 230 23.09 -2.47 20.53
CA ASN A 230 21.86 -3.24 20.38
C ASN A 230 21.68 -3.80 18.96
N LEU A 231 22.00 -2.99 17.95
CA LEU A 231 21.93 -3.40 16.54
C LEU A 231 22.91 -4.54 16.25
N ARG A 232 24.14 -4.47 16.80
CA ARG A 232 25.14 -5.53 16.64
C ARG A 232 24.73 -6.82 17.34
N SER A 233 24.18 -6.75 18.56
CA SER A 233 23.71 -7.94 19.27
C SER A 233 22.48 -8.57 18.61
N ALA A 234 21.54 -7.76 18.14
CA ALA A 234 20.38 -8.22 17.39
C ALA A 234 20.78 -8.86 16.05
N ALA A 235 21.72 -8.25 15.32
CA ALA A 235 22.24 -8.78 14.06
C ALA A 235 23.01 -10.10 14.25
N ALA A 236 23.79 -10.23 15.32
CA ALA A 236 24.47 -11.48 15.67
C ALA A 236 23.45 -12.61 15.91
N ARG A 237 22.42 -12.36 16.72
CA ARG A 237 21.35 -13.33 16.97
C ARG A 237 20.57 -13.71 15.72
N ALA A 238 20.30 -12.75 14.84
CA ALA A 238 19.61 -13.01 13.58
C ALA A 238 20.44 -13.91 12.64
N LYS A 239 21.78 -13.88 12.76
CA LYS A 239 22.69 -14.73 11.99
C LYS A 239 22.92 -16.10 12.61
N GLU A 240 22.78 -16.23 13.94
CA GLU A 240 23.02 -17.46 14.70
C GLU A 240 21.85 -18.47 14.68
N ARG A 241 20.73 -18.16 14.02
CA ARG A 241 19.68 -19.17 13.78
C ARG A 241 20.18 -20.19 12.74
N PHE A 242 20.57 -21.36 13.25
CA PHE A 242 20.63 -22.63 12.54
C PHE A 242 19.26 -23.00 11.95
#